data_AF-A0A0A2VRN0-F1
#
_entry.id   AF-A0A0A2VRN0-F1
#
_cell.length_a   1.000
_cell.length_b   1.000
_cell.length_c   1.000
_cell.angle_alpha   90.00
_cell.angle_beta   90.00
_cell.angle_gamma   90.00
#
_symmetry.space_group_name_H-M   'P 1'
#
loop_
_entity.id
_entity.type
_entity.pdbx_description
1 polymer ?
#
loop_
_entity_poly.entity_id
_entity_poly.type
_entity_poly.pdbx_seq_one_letter_code
_entity_poly.pdbx_strand_id
1 'polypeptide(L)'
;MGAQHRLFVHVQNMLEQVYNEYGRRKLPDLMRSRGWDCPEAVELNLWAGEFARHPSLFDKNPDVGVPLRELFQSIANIRHTAVHRVLVQRKGIEKSLKDAERFMTLLEHTGQRDKISKLRRDTATALDELGRSKHLLRARLDETLQNITEQRKKLDLFEKTAVEEMTREDEEYQLLAEECVKAAIAPSEASFSTAFDAPEDDCSVHDDTDSTNEYGKDERHQGSQQVDGAA
;
A
#
# COMPACT_ATOMS: atom_id res chain seq x y z
N MET A 1 -5.52 -15.44 5.28
CA MET A 1 -4.76 -16.72 5.38
C MET A 1 -5.61 -17.95 5.71
N GLY A 2 -6.79 -17.84 6.35
CA GLY A 2 -7.57 -19.02 6.78
C GLY A 2 -8.29 -19.83 5.69
N ALA A 3 -8.65 -19.25 4.54
CA ALA A 3 -9.41 -19.98 3.50
C ALA A 3 -8.54 -20.97 2.71
N GLN A 4 -7.34 -20.54 2.27
CA GLN A 4 -6.41 -21.41 1.55
C GLN A 4 -5.95 -22.59 2.42
N HIS A 5 -5.57 -22.31 3.67
CA HIS A 5 -5.19 -23.37 4.61
C HIS A 5 -6.34 -24.37 4.83
N ARG A 6 -7.57 -23.89 5.06
CA ARG A 6 -8.75 -24.78 5.19
C ARG A 6 -9.00 -25.62 3.95
N LEU A 7 -8.83 -25.05 2.75
CA LEU A 7 -8.93 -25.78 1.49
C LEU A 7 -7.90 -26.92 1.42
N PHE A 8 -6.62 -26.63 1.67
CA PHE A 8 -5.57 -27.65 1.60
C PHE A 8 -5.70 -28.71 2.70
N VAL A 9 -6.12 -28.34 3.92
CA VAL A 9 -6.43 -29.31 4.99
C VAL A 9 -7.61 -30.22 4.57
N HIS A 10 -8.66 -29.64 4.00
CA HIS A 10 -9.81 -30.44 3.55
C HIS A 10 -9.41 -31.44 2.45
N VAL A 11 -8.62 -31.00 1.46
CA VAL A 11 -8.14 -31.86 0.38
C VAL A 11 -7.18 -32.93 0.89
N GLN A 12 -6.27 -32.58 1.82
CA GLN A 12 -5.40 -33.55 2.49
C GLN A 12 -6.22 -34.65 3.17
N ASN A 13 -7.22 -34.28 3.98
CA ASN A 13 -8.06 -35.26 4.68
C ASN A 13 -8.81 -36.18 3.71
N MET A 14 -9.32 -35.64 2.59
CA MET A 14 -9.96 -36.45 1.55
C MET A 14 -8.98 -37.45 0.92
N LEU A 15 -7.74 -37.02 0.65
CA LEU A 15 -6.70 -37.87 0.07
C LEU A 15 -6.31 -38.98 1.05
N GLU A 16 -6.01 -38.66 2.31
CA GLU A 16 -5.62 -39.62 3.35
C GLU A 16 -6.68 -40.71 3.57
N GLN A 17 -7.97 -40.35 3.56
CA GLN A 17 -9.07 -41.32 3.66
C GLN A 17 -9.05 -42.32 2.49
N VAL A 18 -8.89 -41.81 1.26
CA VAL A 18 -8.88 -42.66 0.06
C VAL A 18 -7.65 -43.56 0.03
N TYR A 19 -6.50 -43.03 0.44
CA TYR A 19 -5.27 -43.80 0.61
C TYR A 19 -5.43 -44.98 1.56
N ASN A 20 -6.02 -44.75 2.73
CA ASN A 20 -6.26 -45.80 3.71
C ASN A 20 -7.24 -46.86 3.19
N GLU A 21 -8.32 -46.44 2.51
CA GLU A 21 -9.28 -47.38 1.91
C GLU A 21 -8.62 -48.24 0.82
N TYR A 22 -7.82 -47.63 -0.05
CA TYR A 22 -7.05 -48.33 -1.08
C TYR A 22 -6.02 -49.29 -0.45
N GLY A 23 -5.26 -48.82 0.54
CA GLY A 23 -4.26 -49.60 1.24
C GLY A 23 -4.82 -50.85 1.90
N ARG A 24 -5.95 -50.71 2.62
CA ARG A 24 -6.64 -51.85 3.23
C ARG A 24 -7.11 -52.89 2.21
N ARG A 25 -7.49 -52.47 1.00
CA ARG A 25 -7.97 -53.35 -0.06
C ARG A 25 -6.85 -54.04 -0.85
N LYS A 26 -5.80 -53.28 -1.21
CA LYS A 26 -4.77 -53.73 -2.16
C LYS A 26 -3.48 -54.17 -1.48
N LEU A 27 -3.18 -53.68 -0.28
CA LEU A 27 -1.93 -53.91 0.44
C LEU A 27 -2.16 -54.20 1.94
N PRO A 28 -3.06 -55.14 2.31
CA PRO A 28 -3.41 -55.38 3.72
C PRO A 28 -2.21 -55.83 4.57
N ASP A 29 -1.26 -56.57 4.00
CA ASP A 29 -0.05 -57.01 4.69
C ASP A 29 0.90 -55.84 4.98
N LEU A 30 1.01 -54.89 4.05
CA LEU A 30 1.78 -53.66 4.28
C LEU A 30 1.13 -52.81 5.38
N MET A 31 -0.20 -52.65 5.36
CA MET A 31 -0.92 -51.90 6.40
C MET A 31 -0.67 -52.50 7.78
N ARG A 32 -0.75 -53.83 7.91
CA ARG A 32 -0.50 -54.53 9.18
C ARG A 32 0.95 -54.43 9.65
N SER A 33 1.91 -54.69 8.76
CA SER A 33 3.34 -54.68 9.12
C SER A 33 3.86 -53.30 9.52
N ARG A 34 3.25 -52.23 8.98
CA ARG A 34 3.59 -50.84 9.29
C ARG A 34 2.75 -50.24 10.42
N GLY A 35 1.75 -50.95 10.93
CA GLY A 35 0.83 -50.43 11.95
C GLY A 35 -0.03 -49.27 11.46
N TRP A 36 -0.35 -49.24 10.17
CA TRP A 36 -1.16 -48.19 9.54
C TRP A 36 -2.65 -48.51 9.71
N ASP A 37 -3.14 -48.26 10.91
CA ASP A 37 -4.49 -48.61 11.35
C ASP A 37 -5.52 -47.49 11.09
N CYS A 38 -5.11 -46.22 11.00
CA CYS A 38 -5.98 -45.09 10.68
C CYS A 38 -5.51 -44.26 9.47
N PRO A 39 -6.43 -43.50 8.81
CA PRO A 39 -6.08 -42.58 7.72
C PRO A 39 -4.98 -41.58 8.08
N GLU A 40 -5.02 -41.07 9.31
CA GLU A 40 -4.10 -40.07 9.83
C GLU A 40 -2.71 -40.66 10.16
N ALA A 41 -2.63 -41.98 10.37
CA ALA A 41 -1.37 -42.67 10.64
C ALA A 41 -0.47 -42.78 9.40
N VAL A 42 -1.00 -42.54 8.20
CA VAL A 42 -0.22 -42.63 6.96
C VAL A 42 -0.09 -41.28 6.29
N GLU A 43 1.05 -40.66 6.53
CA GLU A 43 1.44 -39.44 5.87
C GLU A 43 1.49 -39.63 4.33
N LEU A 44 0.89 -38.71 3.56
CA LEU A 44 0.86 -38.75 2.08
C LEU A 44 2.26 -38.94 1.44
N ASN A 45 3.30 -38.43 2.07
CA ASN A 45 4.71 -38.57 1.67
C ASN A 45 5.26 -39.99 1.87
N LEU A 46 4.78 -40.75 2.88
CA LEU A 46 5.18 -42.15 3.06
C LEU A 46 4.58 -43.03 1.97
N TRP A 47 3.32 -42.76 1.61
CA TRP A 47 2.65 -43.43 0.50
C TRP A 47 3.35 -43.22 -0.84
N ALA A 48 3.79 -42.00 -1.14
CA ALA A 48 4.56 -41.70 -2.34
C ALA A 48 5.83 -42.57 -2.43
N GLY A 49 6.50 -42.82 -1.29
CA GLY A 49 7.66 -43.69 -1.20
C GLY A 49 7.34 -45.16 -1.46
N GLU A 50 6.26 -45.68 -0.89
CA GLU A 50 5.86 -47.08 -1.09
C GLU A 50 5.36 -47.33 -2.52
N PHE A 51 4.63 -46.39 -3.11
CA PHE A 51 4.21 -46.49 -4.52
C PHE A 51 5.38 -46.44 -5.49
N ALA A 52 6.45 -45.72 -5.18
CA ALA A 52 7.68 -45.76 -5.95
C ALA A 52 8.39 -47.13 -5.87
N ARG A 53 8.22 -47.88 -4.78
CA ARG A 53 8.78 -49.24 -4.60
C ARG A 53 7.93 -50.35 -5.22
N HIS A 54 6.64 -50.08 -5.43
CA HIS A 54 5.69 -51.03 -5.99
C HIS A 54 5.00 -50.48 -7.26
N PRO A 55 5.76 -50.16 -8.33
CA PRO A 55 5.20 -49.58 -9.56
C PRO A 55 4.18 -50.50 -10.22
N SER A 56 4.29 -51.81 -10.03
CA SER A 56 3.38 -52.81 -10.59
C SER A 56 1.94 -52.72 -10.09
N LEU A 57 1.70 -51.98 -9.00
CA LEU A 57 0.35 -51.65 -8.52
C LEU A 57 -0.42 -50.76 -9.49
N PHE A 58 0.30 -50.06 -10.37
CA PHE A 58 -0.25 -49.08 -11.30
C PHE A 58 -0.16 -49.51 -12.77
N ASP A 59 0.37 -50.71 -13.08
CA ASP A 59 0.57 -51.20 -14.45
C ASP A 59 -0.74 -51.32 -15.25
N LYS A 60 -1.88 -51.50 -14.55
CA LYS A 60 -3.21 -51.61 -15.15
C LYS A 60 -4.05 -50.34 -14.99
N ASN A 61 -3.50 -49.30 -14.41
CA ASN A 61 -4.27 -48.11 -14.05
C ASN A 61 -4.46 -47.18 -15.25
N PRO A 62 -5.52 -46.35 -15.23
CA PRO A 62 -5.76 -45.41 -16.30
C PRO A 62 -4.60 -44.43 -16.46
N ASP A 63 -4.28 -44.09 -17.72
CA ASP A 63 -3.37 -42.98 -18.00
C ASP A 63 -3.97 -41.68 -17.47
N VAL A 64 -3.30 -41.08 -16.48
CA VAL A 64 -3.70 -39.84 -15.82
C VAL A 64 -3.09 -38.59 -16.49
N GLY A 65 -2.36 -38.78 -17.60
CA GLY A 65 -1.78 -37.73 -18.44
C GLY A 65 -0.63 -36.96 -17.79
N VAL A 66 -0.06 -37.49 -16.69
CA VAL A 66 1.14 -36.98 -16.03
C VAL A 66 1.96 -38.15 -15.47
N PRO A 67 3.30 -38.03 -15.39
CA PRO A 67 4.12 -39.05 -14.75
C PRO A 67 3.70 -39.28 -13.30
N LEU A 68 3.57 -40.54 -12.89
CA LEU A 68 3.14 -40.91 -11.52
C LEU A 68 4.02 -40.29 -10.44
N ARG A 69 5.34 -40.21 -10.69
CA ARG A 69 6.29 -39.53 -9.79
C ARG A 69 5.91 -38.07 -9.55
N GLU A 70 5.57 -37.33 -10.61
CA GLU A 70 5.17 -35.93 -10.50
C GLU A 70 3.84 -35.78 -9.79
N LEU A 71 2.90 -36.69 -10.06
CA LEU A 71 1.61 -36.74 -9.38
C LEU A 71 1.80 -36.94 -7.87
N PHE A 72 2.54 -37.98 -7.45
CA PHE A 72 2.79 -38.25 -6.03
C PHE A 72 3.55 -37.11 -5.34
N GLN A 73 4.51 -36.48 -6.03
CA GLN A 73 5.17 -35.29 -5.50
C GLN A 73 4.20 -34.13 -5.30
N SER A 74 3.27 -33.91 -6.23
CA SER A 74 2.22 -32.89 -6.11
C SER A 74 1.31 -33.17 -4.91
N ILE A 75 0.94 -34.43 -4.68
CA ILE A 75 0.16 -34.85 -3.51
C ILE A 75 0.93 -34.66 -2.20
N ALA A 76 2.23 -34.99 -2.15
CA ALA A 76 3.07 -34.71 -0.98
C ALA A 76 3.16 -33.21 -0.70
N ASN A 77 3.23 -32.38 -1.74
CA ASN A 77 3.25 -30.91 -1.61
C ASN A 77 1.93 -30.34 -1.07
N ILE A 78 0.78 -30.98 -1.30
CA ILE A 78 -0.50 -30.60 -0.69
C ILE A 78 -0.42 -30.66 0.83
N ARG A 79 0.13 -31.76 1.37
CA ARG A 79 0.36 -31.92 2.81
C ARG A 79 1.30 -30.88 3.37
N HIS A 80 2.45 -30.70 2.71
CA HIS A 80 3.43 -29.68 3.12
C HIS A 80 2.77 -28.28 3.17
N THR A 81 1.96 -27.95 2.17
CA THR A 81 1.22 -26.68 2.10
C THR A 81 0.21 -26.54 3.22
N ALA A 82 -0.55 -27.61 3.53
CA ALA A 82 -1.52 -27.62 4.61
C ALA A 82 -0.86 -27.45 5.98
N VAL A 83 0.15 -28.27 6.28
CA VAL A 83 0.84 -28.34 7.58
C VAL A 83 1.62 -27.05 7.85
N HIS A 84 2.42 -26.59 6.90
CA HIS A 84 3.26 -25.39 7.09
C HIS A 84 2.58 -24.09 6.66
N ARG A 85 1.30 -24.15 6.27
CA ARG A 85 0.51 -22.98 5.87
C ARG A 85 1.17 -22.15 4.77
N VAL A 86 1.85 -22.84 3.85
CA VAL A 86 2.59 -22.19 2.76
C VAL A 86 1.59 -21.45 1.87
N LEU A 87 1.87 -20.18 1.58
CA LEU A 87 1.06 -19.41 0.64
C LEU A 87 1.35 -19.87 -0.78
N VAL A 88 0.30 -20.18 -1.53
CA VAL A 88 0.42 -20.69 -2.90
C VAL A 88 -0.32 -19.76 -3.84
N GLN A 89 0.32 -19.45 -4.97
CA GLN A 89 -0.30 -18.64 -6.00
C GLN A 89 -1.50 -19.36 -6.63
N ARG A 90 -2.43 -18.61 -7.22
CA ARG A 90 -3.63 -19.15 -7.89
C ARG A 90 -3.34 -20.38 -8.78
N LYS A 91 -2.34 -20.28 -9.66
CA LYS A 91 -1.95 -21.38 -10.56
C LYS A 91 -1.50 -22.63 -9.80
N GLY A 92 -0.84 -22.46 -8.67
CA GLY A 92 -0.42 -23.57 -7.81
C GLY A 92 -1.61 -24.25 -7.13
N ILE A 93 -2.60 -23.48 -6.65
CA ILE A 93 -3.84 -24.04 -6.07
C ILE A 93 -4.58 -24.86 -7.13
N GLU A 94 -4.77 -24.31 -8.33
CA GLU A 94 -5.45 -25.01 -9.43
C GLU A 94 -4.71 -26.29 -9.83
N LYS A 95 -3.37 -26.24 -9.93
CA LYS A 95 -2.54 -27.41 -10.22
C LYS A 95 -2.73 -28.50 -9.15
N SER A 96 -2.59 -28.15 -7.87
CA SER A 96 -2.74 -29.10 -6.76
C SER A 96 -4.13 -29.77 -6.76
N LEU A 97 -5.20 -29.01 -6.98
CA LEU A 97 -6.55 -29.58 -7.03
C LEU A 97 -6.76 -30.48 -8.26
N LYS A 98 -6.19 -30.12 -9.41
CA LYS A 98 -6.24 -30.94 -10.62
C LYS A 98 -5.44 -32.25 -10.46
N ASP A 99 -4.28 -32.18 -9.83
CA ASP A 99 -3.47 -33.35 -9.52
C ASP A 99 -4.16 -34.24 -8.48
N ALA A 100 -4.84 -33.67 -7.48
CA ALA A 100 -5.69 -34.45 -6.57
C ALA A 100 -6.84 -35.16 -7.31
N GLU A 101 -7.49 -34.53 -8.29
CA GLU A 101 -8.54 -35.14 -9.12
C GLU A 101 -8.01 -36.30 -9.98
N ARG A 102 -6.83 -36.11 -10.60
CA ARG A 102 -6.10 -37.15 -11.34
C ARG A 102 -5.74 -38.32 -10.43
N PHE A 103 -5.29 -38.03 -9.22
CA PHE A 103 -4.97 -39.04 -8.24
C PHE A 103 -6.19 -39.87 -7.83
N MET A 104 -7.36 -39.24 -7.64
CA MET A 104 -8.61 -40.00 -7.42
C MET A 104 -8.99 -40.90 -8.60
N THR A 105 -8.64 -40.48 -9.81
CA THR A 105 -8.84 -41.28 -11.03
C THR A 105 -7.88 -42.47 -11.06
N LEU A 106 -6.62 -42.28 -10.67
CA LEU A 106 -5.63 -43.34 -10.56
C LEU A 106 -6.06 -44.45 -9.60
N LEU A 107 -6.72 -44.10 -8.49
CA LEU A 107 -7.21 -45.05 -7.50
C LEU A 107 -8.63 -45.56 -7.78
N GLU A 108 -9.23 -45.19 -8.92
CA GLU A 108 -10.59 -45.59 -9.34
C GLU A 108 -11.71 -45.19 -8.36
N HIS A 109 -11.49 -44.16 -7.53
CA HIS A 109 -12.47 -43.64 -6.56
C HIS A 109 -13.35 -42.53 -7.17
N THR A 110 -14.31 -42.91 -8.02
CA THR A 110 -15.18 -42.00 -8.78
C THR A 110 -15.99 -41.03 -7.89
N GLY A 111 -16.56 -41.50 -6.78
CA GLY A 111 -17.34 -40.65 -5.87
C GLY A 111 -16.53 -39.55 -5.17
N GLN A 112 -15.26 -39.81 -4.84
CA GLN A 112 -14.37 -38.81 -4.23
C GLN A 112 -13.76 -37.88 -5.30
N ARG A 113 -13.51 -38.41 -6.50
CA ARG A 113 -13.12 -37.62 -7.66
C ARG A 113 -14.15 -36.53 -7.95
N ASP A 114 -15.44 -36.85 -7.99
CA ASP A 114 -16.48 -35.88 -8.33
C ASP A 114 -16.59 -34.76 -7.28
N LYS A 115 -16.37 -35.07 -5.99
CA LYS A 115 -16.29 -34.07 -4.92
C LYS A 115 -15.08 -33.13 -5.11
N ILE A 116 -13.89 -33.67 -5.41
CA ILE A 116 -12.69 -32.86 -5.68
C ILE A 116 -12.89 -32.03 -6.95
N SER A 117 -13.51 -32.58 -7.99
CA SER A 117 -13.81 -31.89 -9.24
C SER A 117 -14.75 -30.69 -9.02
N LYS A 118 -15.79 -30.88 -8.21
CA LYS A 118 -16.68 -29.79 -7.78
C LYS A 118 -15.89 -28.74 -7.00
N LEU A 119 -15.14 -29.15 -5.97
CA LEU A 119 -14.33 -28.24 -5.16
C LEU A 119 -13.34 -27.42 -6.01
N ARG A 120 -12.72 -28.04 -7.01
CA ARG A 120 -11.83 -27.37 -7.96
C ARG A 120 -12.56 -26.32 -8.79
N ARG A 121 -13.73 -26.64 -9.33
CA ARG A 121 -14.55 -25.69 -10.09
C ARG A 121 -15.00 -24.51 -9.21
N ASP A 122 -15.52 -24.80 -8.02
CA ASP A 122 -15.97 -23.78 -7.08
C ASP A 122 -14.82 -22.86 -6.66
N THR A 123 -13.64 -23.43 -6.38
CA THR A 123 -12.43 -22.67 -6.06
C THR A 123 -11.96 -21.80 -7.23
N ALA A 124 -11.98 -22.33 -8.46
CA ALA A 124 -11.58 -21.57 -9.65
C ALA A 124 -12.51 -20.37 -9.89
N THR A 125 -13.83 -20.58 -9.81
CA THR A 125 -14.83 -19.51 -9.91
C THR A 125 -14.59 -18.42 -8.87
N ALA A 126 -14.40 -18.80 -7.60
CA ALA A 126 -14.14 -17.83 -6.53
C ALA A 126 -12.84 -17.03 -6.74
N LEU A 127 -11.78 -17.69 -7.26
CA LEU A 127 -10.52 -17.02 -7.59
C LEU A 127 -10.65 -16.06 -8.77
N ASP A 128 -11.46 -16.41 -9.78
CA ASP A 128 -11.76 -15.53 -10.91
C ASP A 128 -12.56 -14.30 -10.49
N GLU A 129 -13.61 -14.48 -9.69
CA GLU A 129 -14.42 -13.38 -9.14
C GLU A 129 -13.59 -12.42 -8.29
N LEU A 130 -12.72 -12.95 -7.43
CA LEU A 130 -11.78 -12.15 -6.66
C LEU A 130 -10.80 -11.39 -7.56
N GLY A 131 -10.31 -12.03 -8.62
CA GLY A 131 -9.44 -11.40 -9.62
C GLY A 131 -10.11 -10.22 -10.31
N ARG A 132 -11.35 -10.40 -10.79
CA ARG A 132 -12.15 -9.34 -11.43
C ARG A 132 -12.45 -8.20 -10.46
N SER A 133 -12.83 -8.51 -9.22
CA SER A 133 -13.10 -7.49 -8.19
C SER A 133 -11.87 -6.66 -7.88
N LYS A 134 -10.69 -7.28 -7.74
CA LYS A 134 -9.43 -6.56 -7.54
C LYS A 134 -9.09 -5.65 -8.71
N HIS A 135 -9.28 -6.12 -9.94
CA HIS A 135 -9.05 -5.31 -11.12
C HIS A 135 -9.97 -4.08 -11.15
N LEU A 136 -11.27 -4.27 -10.87
CA LEU A 136 -12.24 -3.18 -10.82
C LEU A 136 -11.88 -2.13 -9.74
N LEU A 137 -11.51 -2.59 -8.54
CA LEU A 137 -11.08 -1.70 -7.46
C LEU A 137 -9.83 -0.91 -7.84
N ARG A 138 -8.87 -1.54 -8.52
CA ARG A 138 -7.67 -0.87 -8.99
C ARG A 138 -7.98 0.19 -10.05
N ALA A 139 -8.82 -0.14 -11.04
CA ALA A 139 -9.23 0.82 -12.07
C ALA A 139 -9.93 2.05 -11.46
N ARG A 140 -10.83 1.85 -10.50
CA ARG A 140 -11.51 2.96 -9.79
C ARG A 140 -10.54 3.81 -8.97
N LEU A 141 -9.56 3.19 -8.33
CA LEU A 141 -8.51 3.91 -7.61
C LEU A 141 -7.69 4.77 -8.57
N ASP A 142 -7.26 4.20 -9.70
CA ASP A 142 -6.46 4.90 -10.70
C ASP A 142 -7.23 6.11 -11.27
N GLU A 143 -8.52 5.96 -11.58
CA GLU A 143 -9.40 7.06 -12.00
C GLU A 143 -9.51 8.17 -10.93
N THR A 144 -9.68 7.78 -9.67
CA THR A 144 -9.78 8.73 -8.55
C THR A 144 -8.47 9.51 -8.38
N LEU A 145 -7.32 8.84 -8.47
CA LEU A 145 -6.00 9.47 -8.38
C LEU A 145 -5.73 10.42 -9.55
N GLN A 146 -6.18 10.08 -10.76
CA GLN A 146 -6.12 10.97 -11.92
C GLN A 146 -6.94 12.23 -11.69
N ASN A 147 -8.19 12.10 -11.22
CA ASN A 147 -9.04 13.25 -10.90
C ASN A 147 -8.39 14.16 -9.85
N ILE A 148 -7.87 13.59 -8.76
CA ILE A 148 -7.15 14.35 -7.73
C ILE A 148 -5.96 15.10 -8.32
N THR A 149 -5.21 14.46 -9.22
CA THR A 149 -4.05 15.09 -9.89
C THR A 149 -4.48 16.27 -10.75
N GLU A 150 -5.59 16.15 -11.47
CA GLU A 150 -6.16 17.26 -12.27
C GLU A 150 -6.67 18.40 -11.38
N GLN A 151 -7.34 18.08 -10.28
CA GLN A 151 -7.81 19.08 -9.32
C GLN A 151 -6.65 19.83 -8.69
N ARG A 152 -5.58 19.14 -8.29
CA ARG A 152 -4.36 19.76 -7.77
C ARG A 152 -3.77 20.76 -8.76
N LYS A 153 -3.63 20.38 -10.03
CA LYS A 153 -3.14 21.30 -11.08
C LYS A 153 -4.00 22.56 -11.22
N LYS A 154 -5.34 22.41 -11.14
CA LYS A 154 -6.24 23.57 -11.19
C LYS A 154 -6.04 24.47 -9.97
N LEU A 155 -5.92 23.89 -8.78
CA LEU A 155 -5.63 24.60 -7.55
C LEU A 155 -4.29 25.33 -7.64
N ASP A 156 -3.22 24.69 -8.12
CA ASP A 156 -1.91 25.31 -8.29
C ASP A 156 -1.96 26.53 -9.22
N LEU A 157 -2.77 26.46 -10.28
CA LEU A 157 -2.98 27.60 -11.19
C LEU A 157 -3.75 28.74 -10.50
N PHE A 158 -4.83 28.41 -9.78
CA PHE A 158 -5.59 29.42 -9.04
C PHE A 158 -4.75 30.08 -7.94
N GLU A 159 -3.95 29.31 -7.21
CA GLU A 159 -3.03 29.81 -6.20
C GLU A 159 -2.01 30.77 -6.82
N LYS A 160 -1.40 30.38 -7.95
CA LYS A 160 -0.45 31.24 -8.65
C LYS A 160 -1.09 32.57 -9.10
N THR A 161 -2.28 32.52 -9.69
CA THR A 161 -2.98 33.74 -10.12
C THR A 161 -3.35 34.63 -8.94
N ALA A 162 -3.84 34.07 -7.83
CA ALA A 162 -4.18 34.85 -6.64
C ALA A 162 -2.94 35.52 -6.02
N VAL A 163 -1.80 34.83 -6.01
CA VAL A 163 -0.53 35.42 -5.56
C VAL A 163 -0.09 36.56 -6.47
N GLU A 164 -0.12 36.36 -7.80
CA GLU A 164 0.25 37.39 -8.78
C GLU A 164 -0.65 38.64 -8.67
N GLU A 165 -1.96 38.45 -8.52
CA GLU A 165 -2.92 39.54 -8.31
C GLU A 165 -2.63 40.31 -7.04
N MET A 166 -2.43 39.63 -5.91
CA MET A 166 -2.08 40.25 -4.64
C MET A 166 -0.78 41.04 -4.73
N THR A 167 0.27 40.47 -5.34
CA THR A 167 1.56 41.17 -5.50
C THR A 167 1.44 42.43 -6.35
N ARG A 168 0.65 42.38 -7.43
CA ARG A 168 0.42 43.54 -8.30
C ARG A 168 -0.32 44.64 -7.55
N GLU A 169 -1.37 44.28 -6.80
CA GLU A 169 -2.11 45.25 -5.99
C GLU A 169 -1.21 45.87 -4.91
N ASP A 170 -0.38 45.08 -4.24
CA ASP A 170 0.58 45.57 -3.25
C ASP A 170 1.58 46.56 -3.87
N GLU A 171 2.13 46.27 -5.05
CA GLU A 171 3.01 47.19 -5.80
C GLU A 171 2.31 48.52 -6.12
N GLU A 172 1.04 48.48 -6.55
CA GLU A 172 0.24 49.68 -6.82
C GLU A 172 0.06 50.53 -5.54
N TYR A 173 -0.22 49.90 -4.40
CA TYR A 173 -0.35 50.60 -3.11
C TYR A 173 0.97 51.17 -2.60
N GLN A 174 2.09 50.47 -2.82
CA GLN A 174 3.42 50.96 -2.46
C GLN A 174 3.77 52.24 -3.21
N LEU A 175 3.51 52.31 -4.52
CA LEU A 175 3.75 53.50 -5.34
C LEU A 175 2.92 54.71 -4.87
N LEU A 176 1.64 54.50 -4.54
CA LEU A 176 0.78 55.56 -4.00
C LEU A 176 1.29 56.05 -2.65
N ALA A 177 1.68 55.13 -1.76
CA ALA A 177 2.24 55.48 -0.46
C ALA A 177 3.53 56.30 -0.61
N GLU A 178 4.43 55.91 -1.53
CA GLU A 178 5.64 56.67 -1.85
C GLU A 178 5.34 58.09 -2.35
N GLU A 179 4.37 58.24 -3.26
CA GLU A 179 3.96 59.55 -3.77
C GLU A 179 3.39 60.44 -2.66
N CYS A 180 2.54 59.88 -1.79
CA CYS A 180 2.01 60.59 -0.62
C CYS A 180 3.13 61.05 0.33
N VAL A 181 4.11 60.17 0.61
CA VAL A 181 5.24 60.51 1.48
C VAL A 181 6.10 61.61 0.84
N LYS A 182 6.41 61.53 -0.46
CA LYS A 182 7.15 62.58 -1.18
C LYS A 182 6.42 63.93 -1.14
N ALA A 183 5.10 63.92 -1.39
CA ALA A 183 4.28 65.12 -1.33
C ALA A 183 4.23 65.74 0.08
N ALA A 184 4.26 64.93 1.13
CA ALA A 184 4.29 65.41 2.51
C ALA A 184 5.65 66.02 2.92
N ILE A 185 6.75 65.51 2.35
CA ILE A 185 8.11 65.98 2.65
C ILE A 185 8.43 67.29 1.91
N ALA A 186 7.96 67.46 0.67
CA ALA A 186 8.32 68.62 -0.17
C ALA A 186 8.06 70.01 0.46
N PRO A 187 6.93 70.28 1.16
CA PRO A 187 6.70 71.54 1.87
C PRO A 187 7.67 71.77 3.03
N SER A 188 8.06 70.69 3.73
CA SER A 188 9.04 70.73 4.82
C SER A 188 10.45 71.04 4.29
N GLU A 189 10.83 70.45 3.17
CA GLU A 189 12.11 70.73 2.51
C GLU A 189 12.15 72.16 1.94
N ALA A 190 11.05 72.64 1.35
CA ALA A 190 10.94 74.03 0.90
C ALA A 190 11.03 75.04 2.07
N SER A 191 10.47 74.70 3.23
CA SER A 191 10.58 75.50 4.45
C SER A 191 11.99 75.45 5.05
N PHE A 192 12.69 74.32 4.92
CA PHE A 192 14.08 74.18 5.38
C PHE A 192 15.06 74.94 4.47
N SER A 193 14.82 74.95 3.15
CA SER A 193 15.69 75.66 2.19
C SER A 193 15.53 77.18 2.24
N THR A 194 14.32 77.69 2.47
CA THR A 194 14.08 79.14 2.62
C THR A 194 14.56 79.71 3.95
N ALA A 195 14.75 78.86 4.97
CA ALA A 195 15.36 79.25 6.24
C ALA A 195 16.89 79.46 6.15
N PHE A 196 17.56 78.98 5.09
CA PHE A 196 19.00 79.15 4.89
C PHE A 196 19.36 80.33 3.96
N ASP A 197 18.42 80.77 3.10
CA ASP A 197 18.59 81.88 2.15
C ASP A 197 17.98 83.22 2.64
N ALA A 198 17.55 83.29 3.90
CA ALA A 198 17.09 84.55 4.49
C ALA A 198 18.29 85.52 4.65
N PRO A 199 18.21 86.78 4.16
CA PRO A 199 19.22 87.79 4.48
C PRO A 199 19.22 88.02 5.99
N GLU A 200 20.41 88.03 6.61
CA GLU A 200 20.59 88.56 7.95
C GLU A 200 20.15 90.04 7.94
N ASP A 201 18.97 90.32 8.49
CA ASP A 201 18.55 91.69 8.77
C ASP A 201 18.91 92.03 10.22
N ASP A 202 19.76 93.04 10.30
CA ASP A 202 20.32 93.67 11.48
C ASP A 202 19.22 94.37 12.29
N CYS A 203 19.01 93.92 13.53
CA CYS A 203 18.40 94.77 14.55
C CYS A 203 18.99 94.42 15.92
N SER A 204 19.79 95.36 16.42
CA SER A 204 20.52 95.33 17.67
C SER A 204 19.67 95.76 18.90
N VAL A 205 19.84 95.01 20.01
CA VAL A 205 19.78 95.35 21.47
C VAL A 205 18.41 95.77 22.08
N HIS A 206 17.94 95.36 23.27
CA HIS A 206 18.50 94.98 24.60
C HIS A 206 17.60 93.94 25.29
N ASP A 207 18.15 92.87 25.89
CA ASP A 207 18.63 92.70 27.29
C ASP A 207 17.51 92.75 28.35
N ASP A 208 17.18 91.59 28.93
CA ASP A 208 17.33 91.36 30.36
C ASP A 208 17.12 89.88 30.70
N THR A 209 18.08 89.38 31.47
CA THR A 209 18.18 88.10 32.17
C THR A 209 16.98 87.82 33.08
N ASP A 210 16.58 86.55 33.25
CA ASP A 210 16.93 85.77 34.46
C ASP A 210 16.22 84.40 34.54
N SER A 211 17.05 83.40 34.88
CA SER A 211 16.80 82.23 35.74
C SER A 211 15.84 81.08 35.41
N THR A 212 16.52 79.92 35.33
CA THR A 212 16.25 78.62 35.98
C THR A 212 15.13 77.73 35.44
N ASN A 213 15.46 76.66 34.71
CA ASN A 213 15.95 75.35 35.16
C ASN A 213 14.81 74.44 35.65
N GLU A 214 14.54 73.33 34.95
CA GLU A 214 14.70 71.96 35.49
C GLU A 214 14.02 70.84 34.66
N TYR A 215 14.84 69.80 34.39
CA TYR A 215 14.57 68.37 34.16
C TYR A 215 13.56 67.93 33.08
N GLY A 216 13.95 67.16 32.04
CA GLY A 216 14.61 65.84 32.06
C GLY A 216 13.51 64.75 31.95
N LYS A 217 13.56 63.67 31.16
CA LYS A 217 14.62 62.89 30.52
C LYS A 217 13.94 61.81 29.63
N ASP A 218 14.69 61.28 28.66
CA ASP A 218 14.82 59.88 28.17
C ASP A 218 13.62 58.90 28.27
N GLU A 219 13.32 58.04 27.30
CA GLU A 219 14.22 56.98 26.81
C GLU A 219 13.83 56.44 25.42
N ARG A 220 14.87 56.22 24.60
CA ARG A 220 14.92 55.12 23.62
C ARG A 220 15.05 53.80 24.38
N HIS A 221 14.50 52.70 23.86
CA HIS A 221 15.19 51.42 23.58
C HIS A 221 14.20 50.46 22.89
N GLN A 222 14.45 50.09 21.64
CA GLN A 222 15.04 48.80 21.20
C GLN A 222 14.13 47.59 21.38
N GLY A 223 13.89 46.90 20.26
CA GLY A 223 13.22 45.61 20.20
C GLY A 223 13.34 44.99 18.82
N SER A 224 14.57 44.79 18.35
CA SER A 224 14.85 43.84 17.27
C SER A 224 14.51 42.43 17.76
N GLN A 225 13.67 41.70 17.04
CA GLN A 225 13.76 40.25 17.06
C GLN A 225 13.34 39.65 15.72
N GLN A 226 14.37 39.38 14.94
CA GLN A 226 14.45 38.36 13.91
C GLN A 226 14.32 36.99 14.60
N VAL A 227 13.43 36.13 14.12
CA VAL A 227 13.53 34.69 14.36
C VAL A 227 13.21 33.98 13.05
N ASP A 228 14.23 33.29 12.56
CA ASP A 228 14.21 32.31 11.49
C ASP A 228 13.24 31.15 11.76
N GLY A 229 12.66 30.63 10.67
CA GLY A 229 12.90 29.22 10.33
C GLY A 229 11.84 28.17 10.69
N ALA A 230 11.69 27.27 9.71
CA ALA A 230 11.19 25.89 9.76
C ALA A 230 9.66 25.65 9.70
N ALA A 231 9.16 25.21 8.54
CA ALA A 231 9.06 23.78 8.17
C ALA A 231 8.54 23.63 6.73
#